data_AF-A0A1G3JWZ2-F1
#
_entry.id   AF-A0A1G3JWZ2-F1
#
_cell.length_a   1.000
_cell.length_b   1.000
_cell.length_c   1.000
_cell.angle_alpha   90.00
_cell.angle_beta   90.00
_cell.angle_gamma   90.00
#
_symmetry.space_group_name_H-M   'P 1'
#
loop_
_entity.id
_entity.type
_entity.pdbx_description
1 polymer ?
#
loop_
_entity_poly.entity_id
_entity_poly.type
_entity_poly.pdbx_seq_one_letter_code
_entity_poly.pdbx_strand_id
1 'polypeptide(L)'
;MDGPMRRPIPLNRKASISWLYLAVILDLHSRRVEGWAVNDRMEKDLAIRALDVAVRLHQPPEVCRFHSDRDSQYCSYDYQEKRFL
;
A
#
# COMPACT_ATOMS: atom_id res chain seq x y z
N MET A 1 1.27 50.88 -30.89
CA MET A 1 0.24 50.23 -30.06
C MET A 1 0.84 48.91 -29.63
N ASP A 2 1.74 48.96 -28.65
CA ASP A 2 2.53 47.80 -28.24
C ASP A 2 1.88 47.22 -26.98
N GLY A 3 1.14 46.13 -27.16
CA GLY A 3 0.47 45.43 -26.06
C GLY A 3 1.50 44.83 -25.08
N PRO A 4 1.14 44.64 -23.80
CA PRO A 4 2.09 44.20 -22.79
C PRO A 4 2.63 42.81 -23.12
N MET A 5 3.95 42.73 -23.27
CA MET A 5 4.71 41.51 -23.50
C MET A 5 4.48 40.55 -22.31
N ARG A 6 3.66 39.51 -22.50
CA ARG A 6 3.45 38.49 -21.48
C ARG A 6 4.75 37.72 -21.28
N ARG A 7 5.38 37.88 -20.11
CA ARG A 7 6.57 37.09 -19.76
C ARG A 7 6.20 35.60 -19.70
N PRO A 8 6.99 34.70 -20.30
CA PRO A 8 6.75 33.27 -20.19
C PRO A 8 6.88 32.82 -18.73
N ILE A 9 5.86 32.14 -18.22
CA ILE A 9 5.89 31.50 -16.90
C ILE A 9 6.85 30.31 -17.01
N PRO A 10 7.91 30.21 -16.21
CA PRO A 10 8.81 29.07 -16.29
C PRO A 10 8.06 27.82 -15.80
N LEU A 11 7.60 27.00 -16.74
CA LEU A 11 7.04 25.68 -16.46
C LEU A 11 8.21 24.69 -16.22
N ASN A 12 8.99 24.92 -15.17
CA ASN A 12 9.99 23.96 -14.72
C ASN A 12 9.46 23.22 -13.48
N ARG A 13 8.44 22.39 -13.68
CA ARG A 13 8.22 21.23 -12.81
C ARG A 13 8.70 20.02 -13.57
N LYS A 14 9.92 19.57 -13.31
CA LYS A 14 10.22 18.15 -13.51
C LYS A 14 9.27 17.38 -12.60
N ALA A 15 8.28 16.70 -13.17
CA ALA A 15 7.58 15.66 -12.44
C ALA A 15 8.63 14.59 -12.10
N SER A 16 9.04 14.52 -10.83
CA SER A 16 9.82 13.41 -10.34
C SER A 16 8.92 12.18 -10.43
N ILE A 17 9.24 11.25 -11.32
CA ILE A 17 8.58 9.93 -11.34
C ILE A 17 9.01 9.23 -10.05
N SER A 18 8.11 9.21 -9.07
CA SER A 18 8.31 8.49 -7.81
C SER A 18 7.67 7.11 -7.92
N TRP A 19 8.33 6.12 -7.33
CA TRP A 19 7.77 4.79 -7.19
C TRP A 19 6.66 4.78 -6.14
N LEU A 20 5.65 3.98 -6.38
CA LEU A 20 4.53 3.78 -5.47
C LEU A 20 4.42 2.29 -5.19
N TYR A 21 4.36 1.93 -3.92
CA TYR A 21 4.24 0.56 -3.46
C TYR A 21 2.80 0.28 -3.05
N LEU A 22 2.27 -0.84 -3.49
CA LEU A 22 0.93 -1.32 -3.19
C LEU A 22 1.04 -2.67 -2.47
N ALA A 23 0.46 -2.77 -1.28
CA ALA A 23 0.25 -4.04 -0.59
C ALA A 23 -1.22 -4.42 -0.70
N VAL A 24 -1.49 -5.70 -1.02
CA VAL A 24 -2.84 -6.24 -1.22
C VAL A 24 -2.97 -7.54 -0.43
N ILE A 25 -4.08 -7.69 0.29
CA ILE A 25 -4.52 -8.94 0.91
C ILE A 25 -5.60 -9.54 0.02
N LEU A 26 -5.36 -10.76 -0.45
CA LEU A 26 -6.27 -11.51 -1.32
C LEU A 26 -6.81 -12.72 -0.58
N ASP A 27 -8.13 -12.92 -0.66
CA ASP A 27 -8.71 -14.23 -0.37
C ASP A 27 -8.43 -15.16 -1.56
N LEU A 28 -7.72 -16.26 -1.31
CA LEU A 28 -7.36 -17.23 -2.34
C LEU A 28 -8.56 -18.06 -2.83
N HIS A 29 -9.64 -18.18 -2.04
CA HIS A 29 -10.83 -18.90 -2.45
C HIS A 29 -11.72 -18.05 -3.36
N SER A 30 -12.14 -16.88 -2.89
CA SER A 30 -13.05 -16.01 -3.64
C SER A 30 -12.36 -15.09 -4.64
N ARG A 31 -11.01 -15.00 -4.60
CA ARG A 31 -10.18 -14.08 -5.41
C ARG A 31 -10.50 -12.60 -5.16
N ARG A 32 -11.17 -12.30 -4.03
CA ARG A 32 -11.51 -10.94 -3.63
C ARG A 32 -10.34 -10.26 -2.95
N VAL A 33 -10.27 -8.94 -3.13
CA VAL A 33 -9.34 -8.08 -2.39
C VAL A 33 -10.01 -7.73 -1.07
N GLU A 34 -9.46 -8.27 0.01
CA GLU A 34 -10.00 -8.09 1.37
C GLU A 34 -9.40 -6.84 2.03
N GLY A 35 -8.20 -6.42 1.63
CA GLY A 35 -7.59 -5.19 2.11
C GLY A 35 -6.42 -4.74 1.26
N TRP A 36 -6.14 -3.44 1.28
CA TRP A 36 -5.02 -2.87 0.53
C TRP A 36 -4.52 -1.58 1.17
N ALA A 37 -3.27 -1.25 0.90
CA ALA A 37 -2.67 0.01 1.29
C ALA A 37 -1.61 0.42 0.27
N VAL A 38 -1.35 1.72 0.19
CA VAL A 38 -0.40 2.33 -0.73
C VAL A 38 0.56 3.22 0.04
N ASN A 39 1.85 3.21 -0.33
CA ASN A 39 2.84 4.14 0.23
C ASN A 39 3.96 4.42 -0.78
N ASP A 40 4.65 5.55 -0.62
CA ASP A 40 5.82 5.91 -1.44
C ASP A 40 7.09 5.15 -1.03
N ARG A 41 7.02 4.40 0.08
CA ARG A 41 8.10 3.53 0.58
C ARG A 41 7.63 2.12 0.87
N MET A 42 8.48 1.15 0.53
CA MET A 42 8.28 -0.28 0.76
C MET A 42 8.70 -0.66 2.19
N GLU A 43 7.83 -0.37 3.15
CA GLU A 43 8.09 -0.54 4.59
C GLU A 43 7.09 -1.53 5.21
N LYS A 44 7.43 -2.13 6.36
CA LYS A 44 6.56 -3.06 7.10
C LYS A 44 5.17 -2.48 7.39
N ASP A 45 5.10 -1.17 7.62
CA ASP A 45 3.86 -0.46 7.93
C ASP A 45 2.86 -0.51 6.77
N LEU A 46 3.34 -0.60 5.53
CA LEU A 46 2.49 -0.77 4.35
C LEU A 46 1.73 -2.10 4.42
N ALA A 47 2.42 -3.18 4.77
CA ALA A 47 1.83 -4.51 4.91
C ALA A 47 0.90 -4.59 6.13
N ILE A 48 1.28 -3.98 7.26
CA ILE A 48 0.45 -3.92 8.47
C ILE A 48 -0.86 -3.17 8.19
N ARG A 49 -0.81 -2.03 7.49
CA ARG A 49 -2.02 -1.27 7.14
C ARG A 49 -2.97 -2.05 6.23
N ALA A 50 -2.43 -2.75 5.22
CA ALA A 50 -3.27 -3.58 4.34
C ALA A 50 -3.96 -4.71 5.13
N LEU A 51 -3.25 -5.31 6.09
CA LEU A 51 -3.80 -6.35 6.97
C LEU A 51 -4.86 -5.80 7.92
N ASP A 52 -4.64 -4.62 8.52
CA ASP A 52 -5.61 -3.98 9.39
C ASP A 52 -6.91 -3.64 8.65
N VAL A 53 -6.82 -3.20 7.39
CA VAL A 53 -7.99 -2.99 6.53
C VAL A 53 -8.73 -4.31 6.31
N ALA A 54 -8.02 -5.39 5.99
CA ALA A 54 -8.62 -6.70 5.76
C ALA A 54 -9.35 -7.25 7.00
N VAL A 55 -8.71 -7.21 8.17
CA VAL A 55 -9.30 -7.69 9.43
C VAL A 55 -10.54 -6.88 9.80
N ARG A 56 -10.48 -5.55 9.66
CA ARG A 56 -11.62 -4.66 9.98
C ARG A 56 -12.82 -4.88 9.08
N LEU A 57 -12.60 -5.10 7.78
CA LEU A 57 -13.68 -5.21 6.81
C LEU A 57 -14.34 -6.59 6.81
N HIS A 58 -13.59 -7.64 7.13
CA HIS A 58 -14.02 -9.00 6.84
C HIS A 58 -14.07 -9.94 8.04
N GLN A 59 -13.48 -9.56 9.19
CA GLN A 59 -13.48 -10.36 10.43
C GLN A 59 -13.24 -11.85 10.14
N PRO A 60 -12.04 -12.21 9.66
CA PRO A 60 -11.76 -13.57 9.22
C PRO A 60 -12.05 -14.57 10.36
N PRO A 61 -12.62 -15.76 10.04
CA PRO A 61 -12.83 -16.79 11.05
C PRO A 61 -11.49 -17.29 11.59
N GLU A 62 -11.43 -17.69 12.86
CA GLU A 62 -10.20 -18.11 13.60
C GLU A 62 -9.33 -19.18 12.90
N VAL A 63 -9.87 -19.86 11.89
CA VAL A 63 -9.18 -20.89 11.10
C VAL A 63 -8.54 -20.34 9.81
N CYS A 64 -8.57 -19.03 9.59
CA CYS A 64 -8.03 -18.41 8.39
C CYS A 64 -6.50 -18.44 8.38
N ARG A 65 -5.91 -19.31 7.54
CA ARG A 65 -4.45 -19.37 7.38
C ARG A 65 -3.98 -18.24 6.48
N PHE A 66 -3.43 -17.20 7.08
CA PHE A 66 -2.80 -16.12 6.34
C PHE A 66 -1.45 -16.57 5.76
N HIS A 67 -1.23 -16.32 4.46
CA HIS A 67 0.04 -16.57 3.76
C HIS A 67 0.68 -15.24 3.32
N SER A 68 1.78 -14.85 3.98
CA SER A 68 2.67 -13.78 3.51
C SER A 68 3.90 -14.38 2.86
N ASP A 69 4.48 -13.62 1.93
CA ASP A 69 5.81 -13.88 1.39
C ASP A 69 6.88 -13.81 2.48
N ARG A 70 8.07 -14.34 2.20
CA ARG A 70 9.20 -14.44 3.16
C ARG A 70 10.13 -13.22 3.15
N ASP A 71 9.75 -12.13 2.50
CA ASP A 71 10.56 -10.93 2.50
C ASP A 71 10.66 -10.29 3.89
N SER A 72 11.73 -9.53 4.11
CA SER A 72 12.08 -8.96 5.42
C SER A 72 10.99 -8.08 6.03
N GLN A 73 10.12 -7.50 5.20
CA GLN A 73 8.97 -6.69 5.61
C GLN A 73 7.91 -7.51 6.35
N TYR A 74 7.76 -8.78 5.98
CA TYR A 74 6.81 -9.73 6.56
C TYR A 74 7.41 -10.54 7.70
N CYS A 75 8.73 -10.49 7.88
CA CYS A 75 9.45 -11.12 8.99
C CYS A 75 9.51 -10.25 10.25
N SER A 76 8.90 -9.07 10.25
CA SER A 76 8.83 -8.22 11.45
C SER A 76 7.91 -8.81 12.52
N TYR A 77 8.29 -8.67 13.78
CA TYR A 77 7.52 -9.21 14.92
C TYR A 77 6.08 -8.67 14.94
N ASP A 78 5.93 -7.36 14.74
CA ASP A 78 4.63 -6.67 14.68
C ASP A 78 3.70 -7.25 13.59
N TYR A 79 4.27 -7.69 12.47
CA TYR A 79 3.51 -8.30 11.39
C TYR A 79 3.13 -9.76 11.71
N GLN A 80 4.06 -10.51 12.31
CA GLN A 80 3.82 -11.90 12.69
C GLN A 80 2.75 -12.04 13.78
N GLU A 81 2.71 -11.15 14.78
CA GLU A 81 1.63 -11.15 15.78
C GLU A 81 0.25 -10.98 15.15
N LYS A 82 0.12 -10.11 14.14
CA LYS A 82 -1.15 -9.87 13.45
C LYS A 82 -1.55 -10.96 12.47
N ARG A 83 -0.61 -11.82 12.07
CA ARG A 83 -0.82 -12.88 11.06
C ARG A 83 -1.55 -14.11 11.62
N PHE A 84 -1.58 -14.30 12.94
CA PHE A 84 -2.17 -15.49 13.59
C PHE A 84 -3.59 -15.27 14.13
N LEU A 85 -4.32 -14.31 13.57
CA LEU A 85 -5.75 -14.13 13.81
C LEU A 85 -6.58 -14.93 12.78
#